data_AF-A0A2U1SU76-F1
#
_entry.id   AF-A0A2U1SU76-F1
#
_cell.length_a   1.000
_cell.length_b   1.000
_cell.length_c   1.000
_cell.angle_alpha   90.00
_cell.angle_beta   90.00
_cell.angle_gamma   90.00
#
_symmetry.space_group_name_H-M   'P 1'
#
loop_
_entity.id
_entity.type
_entity.pdbx_description
1 polymer ?
#
loop_
_entity_poly.entity_id
_entity_poly.type
_entity_poly.pdbx_seq_one_letter_code
_entity_poly.pdbx_strand_id
1 'polypeptide(L)'
;MISAPFAAAPARAVEISPFFPLPNSFDVKGPIKDGVLAQQISWLDDGIAAIEKARAGAAPDKLAELDAQLAAAVKERDILKSDATGRDAELARKNLVVTNINRWINGLARKATEQLKIAILKDGAERDAAERRHIQLSQQADELEKVKHQPEFEAWGR
;
A
#
# COMPACT_ATOMS: atom_id res chain seq x y z
N MET A 1 -37.50 2.17 21.13
CA MET A 1 -36.57 2.75 20.14
C MET A 1 -35.19 2.82 20.74
N ILE A 2 -34.27 1.92 20.36
CA ILE A 2 -32.82 2.17 20.50
C ILE A 2 -32.20 1.53 19.26
N SER A 3 -32.01 2.34 18.22
CA SER A 3 -31.22 1.96 17.05
C SER A 3 -29.77 2.19 17.44
N ALA A 4 -29.00 1.13 17.61
CA ALA A 4 -27.57 1.22 17.86
C ALA A 4 -26.90 1.90 16.66
N PRO A 5 -25.96 2.85 16.86
CA PRO A 5 -25.20 3.39 15.77
C PRO A 5 -24.40 2.24 15.15
N PHE A 6 -24.63 1.97 13.86
CA PHE A 6 -23.76 1.12 13.07
C PHE A 6 -22.33 1.64 13.27
N ALA A 7 -21.53 0.89 14.02
CA ALA A 7 -20.09 1.05 14.01
C ALA A 7 -19.68 0.88 12.55
N ALA A 8 -19.35 1.99 11.89
CA ALA A 8 -18.81 1.96 10.54
C ALA A 8 -17.67 0.95 10.56
N ALA A 9 -17.79 -0.11 9.75
CA ALA A 9 -16.71 -1.08 9.60
C ALA A 9 -15.43 -0.28 9.36
N PRO A 10 -14.32 -0.61 10.06
CA PRO A 10 -13.06 0.09 9.85
C PRO A 10 -12.81 0.09 8.35
N ALA A 11 -12.54 1.28 7.79
CA ALA A 11 -12.30 1.42 6.37
C ALA A 11 -11.30 0.34 5.97
N ARG A 12 -11.72 -0.63 5.17
CA ARG A 12 -10.82 -1.69 4.72
C ARG A 12 -9.76 -0.99 3.90
N ALA A 13 -8.57 -0.88 4.46
CA ALA A 13 -7.46 -0.22 3.81
C ALA A 13 -7.15 -0.95 2.50
N VAL A 14 -6.83 -0.20 1.45
CA VAL A 14 -6.77 -0.63 0.06
C VAL A 14 -5.81 -1.82 -0.11
N GLU A 15 -6.32 -2.96 -0.56
CA GLU A 15 -5.50 -4.16 -0.76
C GLU A 15 -4.65 -4.11 -2.03
N ILE A 16 -3.56 -4.89 -2.06
CA ILE A 16 -2.78 -5.08 -3.29
C ILE A 16 -3.66 -5.79 -4.31
N SER A 17 -3.89 -5.14 -5.44
CA SER A 17 -4.79 -5.60 -6.49
C SER A 17 -4.27 -5.20 -7.88
N PRO A 18 -4.94 -5.60 -8.98
CA PRO A 18 -4.58 -5.12 -10.31
C PRO A 18 -4.63 -3.60 -10.47
N PHE A 19 -5.49 -2.92 -9.72
CA PHE A 19 -5.58 -1.45 -9.72
C PHE A 19 -4.59 -0.81 -8.75
N PHE A 20 -4.20 -1.53 -7.71
CA PHE A 20 -3.28 -1.10 -6.68
C PHE A 20 -2.06 -2.03 -6.61
N PRO A 21 -1.22 -2.07 -7.67
CA PRO A 21 -0.05 -2.95 -7.70
C PRO A 21 0.98 -2.50 -6.66
N LEU A 22 1.90 -3.38 -6.29
CA LEU A 22 3.05 -2.97 -5.46
C LEU A 22 3.84 -1.86 -6.17
N PRO A 23 4.25 -0.79 -5.46
CA PRO A 23 5.17 0.20 -6.02
C PRO A 23 6.45 -0.47 -6.52
N ASN A 24 6.99 0.04 -7.64
CA ASN A 24 8.20 -0.52 -8.25
C ASN A 24 9.49 -0.15 -7.49
N SER A 25 9.44 0.96 -6.75
CA SER A 25 10.53 1.52 -5.96
C SER A 25 9.97 2.14 -4.68
N PHE A 26 10.78 2.14 -3.62
CA PHE A 26 10.44 2.74 -2.33
C PHE A 26 11.45 3.84 -1.97
N ASP A 27 11.83 4.63 -2.96
CA ASP A 27 12.80 5.72 -2.81
C ASP A 27 12.15 6.90 -2.11
N VAL A 28 12.35 6.98 -0.80
CA VAL A 28 11.89 8.09 0.01
C VAL A 28 12.83 9.28 -0.22
N LYS A 29 12.40 10.24 -1.04
CA LYS A 29 13.15 11.49 -1.27
C LYS A 29 12.79 12.52 -0.21
N GLY A 30 13.80 13.11 0.43
CA GLY A 30 13.61 14.13 1.46
C GLY A 30 13.31 13.55 2.85
N PRO A 31 12.66 14.31 3.75
CA PRO A 31 12.27 13.82 5.07
C PRO A 31 11.46 12.54 4.95
N ILE A 32 11.74 11.55 5.80
CA ILE A 32 11.19 10.20 5.60
C ILE A 32 9.67 10.18 5.67
N LYS A 33 9.12 10.95 6.61
CA LYS A 33 7.67 11.14 6.76
C LYS A 33 7.05 11.60 5.44
N ASP A 34 7.58 12.68 4.87
CA ASP A 34 6.98 13.36 3.72
C ASP A 34 7.12 12.52 2.45
N GLY A 35 8.29 11.89 2.26
CA GLY A 35 8.52 11.03 1.10
C GLY A 35 7.62 9.77 1.12
N VAL A 36 7.43 9.14 2.29
CA VAL A 36 6.54 7.97 2.41
C VAL A 36 5.08 8.36 2.22
N LEU A 37 4.66 9.49 2.79
CA LEU A 37 3.32 10.04 2.59
C LEU A 37 3.05 10.32 1.10
N ALA A 38 3.97 11.03 0.44
CA ALA A 38 3.87 11.35 -0.97
C ALA A 38 3.79 10.08 -1.84
N GLN A 39 4.60 9.05 -1.51
CA GLN A 39 4.58 7.78 -2.22
C GLN A 39 3.24 7.05 -2.08
N GLN A 40 2.66 7.01 -0.87
CA GLN A 40 1.36 6.38 -0.65
C GLN A 40 0.21 7.15 -1.30
N ILE A 41 0.26 8.48 -1.25
CA ILE A 41 -0.71 9.33 -1.93
C ILE A 41 -0.67 9.11 -3.44
N SER A 42 0.52 9.11 -4.05
CA SER A 42 0.68 8.84 -5.48
C SER A 42 0.14 7.46 -5.86
N TRP A 43 0.45 6.45 -5.05
CA TRP A 43 -0.04 5.09 -5.26
C TRP A 43 -1.58 4.99 -5.22
N LEU A 44 -2.22 5.71 -4.30
CA LEU A 44 -3.68 5.79 -4.23
C LEU A 44 -4.27 6.57 -5.41
N ASP A 45 -3.68 7.71 -5.78
CA ASP A 45 -4.14 8.53 -6.90
C ASP A 45 -4.07 7.74 -8.23
N ASP A 46 -2.97 7.00 -8.47
CA ASP A 46 -2.82 6.15 -9.65
C ASP A 46 -3.86 5.03 -9.71
N GLY A 47 -4.11 4.35 -8.58
CA GLY A 47 -5.09 3.27 -8.53
C GLY A 47 -6.54 3.76 -8.60
N ILE A 48 -6.84 4.94 -8.05
CA ILE A 48 -8.13 5.62 -8.23
C ILE A 48 -8.37 5.89 -9.71
N ALA A 49 -7.40 6.49 -10.41
CA ALA A 49 -7.51 6.77 -11.84
C ALA A 49 -7.68 5.47 -12.67
N ALA A 50 -6.99 4.40 -12.29
CA ALA A 50 -7.13 3.10 -12.93
C ALA A 50 -8.54 2.49 -12.75
N ILE A 51 -9.12 2.61 -11.56
CA ILE A 51 -10.50 2.17 -11.29
C ILE A 51 -11.49 3.03 -12.07
N GLU A 52 -11.35 4.35 -12.07
CA GLU A 52 -12.23 5.26 -12.81
C GLU A 52 -12.25 4.93 -14.32
N LYS A 53 -11.07 4.66 -14.89
CA LYS A 53 -10.96 4.19 -16.27
C LYS A 53 -11.64 2.84 -16.49
N ALA A 54 -11.49 1.90 -15.55
CA ALA A 54 -12.13 0.59 -15.65
C ALA A 54 -13.65 0.68 -15.56
N ARG A 55 -14.18 1.57 -14.71
CA ARG A 55 -15.63 1.81 -14.56
C ARG A 55 -16.27 2.28 -15.86
N ALA A 56 -15.58 3.10 -16.65
CA ALA A 56 -16.10 3.61 -17.93
C ALA A 56 -16.40 2.51 -18.98
N GLY A 57 -15.81 1.32 -18.83
CA GLY A 57 -16.04 0.17 -19.71
C GLY A 57 -16.53 -1.10 -19.00
N ALA A 58 -16.91 -1.01 -17.72
CA ALA A 58 -17.29 -2.16 -16.92
C ALA A 58 -18.74 -2.57 -17.14
N ALA A 59 -18.97 -3.89 -17.10
CA ALA A 59 -20.32 -4.45 -17.06
C ALA A 59 -21.00 -4.13 -15.71
N PRO A 60 -22.34 -4.02 -15.66
CA PRO A 60 -23.07 -3.57 -14.46
C PRO A 60 -22.81 -4.42 -13.21
N ASP A 61 -22.56 -5.71 -13.37
CA ASP A 61 -22.25 -6.66 -12.30
C ASP A 61 -20.89 -6.40 -11.63
N LYS A 62 -19.95 -5.74 -12.32
CA LYS A 62 -18.63 -5.36 -11.79
C LYS A 62 -18.57 -3.94 -11.24
N LEU A 63 -19.55 -3.08 -11.57
CA LEU A 63 -19.55 -1.70 -11.13
C LEU A 63 -19.64 -1.56 -9.61
N ALA A 64 -20.47 -2.37 -8.96
CA ALA A 64 -20.62 -2.33 -7.50
C ALA A 64 -19.30 -2.64 -6.76
N GLU A 65 -18.51 -3.59 -7.28
CA GLU A 65 -17.20 -3.91 -6.72
C GLU A 65 -16.19 -2.77 -6.93
N LEU A 66 -16.14 -2.22 -8.14
CA LEU A 66 -15.26 -1.09 -8.47
C LEU A 66 -15.63 0.16 -7.67
N ASP A 67 -16.92 0.43 -7.45
CA ASP A 67 -17.40 1.54 -6.63
C ASP A 67 -16.98 1.38 -5.16
N ALA A 68 -17.06 0.16 -4.61
CA ALA A 68 -16.61 -0.12 -3.26
C ALA A 68 -15.09 0.07 -3.12
N GLN A 69 -14.29 -0.40 -4.08
CA GLN A 69 -12.85 -0.19 -4.10
C GLN A 69 -12.48 1.29 -4.24
N LEU A 70 -13.18 2.01 -5.12
CA LEU A 70 -12.99 3.45 -5.31
C LEU A 70 -13.29 4.23 -4.04
N ALA A 71 -14.42 3.96 -3.39
CA ALA A 71 -14.82 4.64 -2.15
C ALA A 71 -13.81 4.39 -1.01
N ALA A 72 -13.29 3.16 -0.89
CA ALA A 72 -12.25 2.84 0.09
C ALA A 72 -10.95 3.61 -0.20
N ALA A 73 -10.50 3.63 -1.45
CA ALA A 73 -9.28 4.31 -1.84
C ALA A 73 -9.35 5.83 -1.71
N VAL A 74 -10.48 6.44 -2.08
CA VAL A 74 -10.73 7.87 -1.90
C VAL A 74 -10.71 8.22 -0.41
N LYS A 75 -11.41 7.45 0.42
CA LYS A 75 -11.40 7.67 1.89
C LYS A 75 -10.01 7.58 2.47
N GLU A 76 -9.22 6.60 2.04
CA GLU A 76 -7.85 6.41 2.48
C GLU A 76 -6.96 7.61 2.09
N ARG A 77 -7.04 8.03 0.82
CA ARG A 77 -6.30 9.18 0.29
C ARG A 77 -6.67 10.45 1.04
N ASP A 78 -7.95 10.68 1.30
CA ASP A 78 -8.43 11.89 1.96
C ASP A 78 -7.94 11.95 3.43
N ILE A 79 -7.80 10.81 4.10
CA ILE A 79 -7.13 10.75 5.42
C ILE A 79 -5.65 11.15 5.30
N LEU A 80 -4.92 10.61 4.32
CA LEU A 80 -3.49 10.91 4.13
C LEU A 80 -3.24 12.37 3.71
N LYS A 81 -4.13 12.95 2.90
CA LYS A 81 -4.09 14.36 2.46
C LYS A 81 -4.69 15.33 3.47
N SER A 82 -5.23 14.84 4.59
CA SER A 82 -5.93 15.69 5.56
C SER A 82 -4.99 16.71 6.18
N ASP A 83 -5.39 17.99 6.12
CA ASP A 83 -4.75 19.09 6.85
C ASP A 83 -5.16 19.15 8.33
N ALA A 84 -5.91 18.15 8.82
CA ALA A 84 -6.33 18.09 10.21
C ALA A 84 -5.11 18.10 11.14
N THR A 85 -5.03 19.13 11.99
CA THR A 85 -3.92 19.32 12.92
C THR A 85 -4.22 18.68 14.28
N GLY A 86 -3.17 18.32 15.01
CA GLY A 86 -3.28 17.70 16.32
C GLY A 86 -2.80 16.25 16.37
N ARG A 87 -2.46 15.80 17.58
CA ARG A 87 -1.83 14.51 17.84
C ARG A 87 -2.66 13.34 17.29
N ASP A 88 -3.96 13.33 17.51
CA ASP A 88 -4.82 12.23 17.09
C ASP A 88 -4.91 12.12 15.55
N ALA A 89 -4.94 13.25 14.85
CA ALA A 89 -4.95 13.29 13.40
C ALA A 89 -3.61 12.83 12.80
N GLU A 90 -2.49 13.24 13.39
CA GLU A 90 -1.14 12.77 12.99
C GLU A 90 -0.96 11.27 13.26
N LEU A 91 -1.44 10.76 14.40
CA LEU A 91 -1.40 9.34 14.73
C LEU A 91 -2.32 8.52 13.81
N ALA A 92 -3.50 9.02 13.45
CA ALA A 92 -4.37 8.35 12.48
C ALA A 92 -3.70 8.23 11.10
N ARG A 93 -3.07 9.32 10.63
CA ARG A 93 -2.28 9.31 9.38
C ARG A 93 -1.10 8.34 9.46
N LYS A 94 -0.34 8.37 10.56
CA LYS A 94 0.77 7.44 10.79
C LYS A 94 0.32 5.98 10.78
N ASN A 95 -0.76 5.66 11.49
CA ASN A 95 -1.27 4.29 11.58
C ASN A 95 -1.68 3.75 10.21
N LEU A 96 -2.28 4.60 9.38
CA LEU A 96 -2.62 4.24 8.01
C LEU A 96 -1.37 4.03 7.16
N VAL A 97 -0.39 4.92 7.27
CA VAL A 97 0.91 4.75 6.59
C VAL A 97 1.60 3.45 6.97
N VAL A 98 1.66 3.12 8.26
CA VAL A 98 2.26 1.86 8.75
C VAL A 98 1.48 0.66 8.23
N THR A 99 0.15 0.72 8.22
CA THR A 99 -0.70 -0.35 7.68
C THR A 99 -0.36 -0.64 6.21
N ASN A 100 -0.20 0.41 5.42
CA ASN A 100 0.15 0.30 4.00
C ASN A 100 1.59 -0.21 3.79
N ILE A 101 2.56 0.27 4.58
CA ILE A 101 3.93 -0.26 4.54
C ILE A 101 3.93 -1.76 4.84
N ASN A 102 3.24 -2.20 5.90
CA ASN A 102 3.16 -3.62 6.25
C ASN A 102 2.51 -4.44 5.13
N ARG A 103 1.51 -3.88 4.44
CA ARG A 103 0.90 -4.54 3.27
C ARG A 103 1.90 -4.67 2.13
N TRP A 104 2.68 -3.64 1.85
CA TRP A 104 3.71 -3.66 0.81
C TRP A 104 4.81 -4.68 1.12
N ILE A 105 5.30 -4.70 2.37
CA ILE A 105 6.27 -5.70 2.85
C ILE A 105 5.74 -7.12 2.65
N ASN A 106 4.49 -7.39 3.06
CA ASN A 106 3.88 -8.70 2.88
C ASN A 106 3.71 -9.08 1.40
N GLY A 107 3.38 -8.11 0.54
CA GLY A 107 3.30 -8.33 -0.90
C GLY A 107 4.67 -8.64 -1.53
N LEU A 108 5.72 -7.93 -1.11
CA LEU A 108 7.10 -8.18 -1.54
C LEU A 108 7.57 -9.55 -1.08
N ALA A 109 7.33 -9.93 0.18
CA ALA A 109 7.70 -11.23 0.73
C ALA A 109 7.04 -12.39 -0.02
N ARG A 110 5.75 -12.26 -0.39
CA ARG A 110 5.05 -13.23 -1.24
C ARG A 110 5.72 -13.36 -2.60
N LYS A 111 5.99 -12.25 -3.29
CA LYS A 111 6.67 -12.27 -4.60
C LYS A 111 8.09 -12.85 -4.48
N ALA A 112 8.83 -12.49 -3.44
CA ALA A 112 10.16 -13.03 -3.18
C ALA A 112 10.10 -14.56 -3.01
N THR A 113 9.09 -15.07 -2.29
CA THR A 113 8.87 -16.51 -2.10
C THR A 113 8.53 -17.22 -3.41
N GLU A 114 7.71 -16.61 -4.27
CA GLU A 114 7.42 -17.12 -5.61
C GLU A 114 8.69 -17.21 -6.48
N GLN A 115 9.54 -16.19 -6.43
CA GLN A 115 10.82 -16.21 -7.15
C GLN A 115 11.78 -17.27 -6.60
N LEU A 116 11.84 -17.45 -5.28
CA LEU A 116 12.63 -18.52 -4.67
C LEU A 116 12.15 -19.89 -5.13
N LYS A 117 10.83 -20.10 -5.21
CA LYS A 117 10.25 -21.35 -5.74
C LYS A 117 10.67 -21.58 -7.20
N ILE A 118 10.69 -20.55 -8.04
CA ILE A 118 11.18 -20.66 -9.41
C ILE A 118 12.67 -21.02 -9.42
N ALA A 119 13.49 -20.35 -8.62
CA ALA A 119 14.92 -20.62 -8.52
C ALA A 119 15.24 -22.06 -8.07
N ILE A 120 14.38 -22.67 -7.26
CA ILE A 120 14.51 -24.07 -6.83
C ILE A 120 14.06 -25.06 -7.91
N LEU A 121 13.03 -24.71 -8.70
CA LEU A 121 12.39 -25.63 -9.66
C LEU A 121 12.93 -25.51 -11.10
N LYS A 122 13.73 -24.50 -11.38
CA LYS A 122 14.28 -24.20 -12.71
C LYS A 122 15.80 -24.32 -12.71
N ASP A 123 16.37 -24.37 -13.90
CA ASP A 123 17.81 -24.47 -14.13
C ASP A 123 18.33 -23.31 -14.99
N GLY A 124 19.65 -23.13 -14.98
CA GLY A 124 20.36 -22.18 -15.83
C GLY A 124 19.88 -20.74 -15.68
N ALA A 125 19.71 -20.04 -16.80
CA ALA A 125 19.41 -18.62 -16.81
C ALA A 125 18.10 -18.24 -16.10
N GLU A 126 17.08 -19.10 -16.13
CA GLU A 126 15.80 -18.87 -15.43
C GLU A 126 15.97 -18.90 -13.91
N ARG A 127 16.77 -19.86 -13.40
CA ARG A 127 17.12 -19.90 -11.98
C ARG A 127 17.87 -18.64 -11.57
N ASP A 128 18.92 -18.26 -12.28
CA ASP A 128 19.77 -17.12 -11.91
C ASP A 128 18.99 -15.79 -11.94
N ALA A 129 18.07 -15.64 -12.90
CA ALA A 129 17.15 -14.50 -12.95
C ALA A 129 16.21 -14.47 -11.75
N ALA A 130 15.61 -15.61 -11.40
CA ALA A 130 14.69 -15.73 -10.27
C ALA A 130 15.41 -15.51 -8.92
N GLU A 131 16.62 -16.03 -8.75
CA GLU A 131 17.44 -15.83 -7.55
C GLU A 131 17.79 -14.35 -7.34
N ARG A 132 18.24 -13.66 -8.40
CA ARG A 132 18.45 -12.21 -8.34
C ARG A 132 17.18 -11.45 -7.99
N ARG A 133 16.04 -11.84 -8.56
CA ARG A 133 14.76 -11.18 -8.28
C ARG A 133 14.29 -11.44 -6.85
N HIS A 134 14.49 -12.64 -6.31
CA HIS A 134 14.23 -12.96 -4.91
C HIS A 134 15.04 -12.03 -3.99
N ILE A 135 16.35 -11.93 -4.20
CA ILE A 135 17.24 -11.07 -3.40
C ILE A 135 16.76 -9.61 -3.46
N GLN A 136 16.47 -9.09 -4.64
CA GLN A 136 15.98 -7.72 -4.82
C GLN A 136 14.68 -7.45 -4.05
N LEU A 137 13.70 -8.35 -4.16
CA LEU A 137 12.40 -8.18 -3.50
C LEU A 137 12.52 -8.26 -1.98
N SER A 138 13.36 -9.16 -1.46
CA SER A 138 13.65 -9.27 -0.03
C SER A 138 14.34 -8.00 0.49
N GLN A 139 15.32 -7.46 -0.24
CA GLN A 139 15.98 -6.21 0.12
C GLN A 139 14.99 -5.03 0.18
N GLN A 140 14.10 -4.91 -0.80
CA GLN A 140 13.06 -3.87 -0.79
C GLN A 140 12.13 -4.00 0.44
N ALA A 141 11.78 -5.23 0.84
CA ALA A 141 10.97 -5.46 2.02
C ALA A 141 11.70 -5.04 3.31
N ASP A 142 12.99 -5.39 3.42
CA ASP A 142 13.83 -5.02 4.57
C ASP A 142 14.04 -3.50 4.65
N GLU A 143 14.23 -2.82 3.52
CA GLU A 143 14.35 -1.36 3.45
C GLU A 143 13.07 -0.67 3.92
N LEU A 144 11.91 -1.15 3.49
CA LEU A 144 10.61 -0.67 3.98
C LEU A 144 10.42 -0.92 5.48
N GLU A 145 10.87 -2.06 5.99
CA GLU A 145 10.80 -2.32 7.43
C GLU A 145 11.67 -1.31 8.19
N LYS A 146 12.90 -1.04 7.72
CA LYS A 146 13.79 -0.04 8.31
C LYS A 146 13.17 1.36 8.36
N VAL A 147 12.43 1.76 7.32
CA VAL A 147 11.72 3.06 7.27
C VAL A 147 10.84 3.28 8.51
N LYS A 148 10.14 2.25 8.99
CA LYS A 148 9.26 2.33 10.16
C LYS A 148 10.01 2.59 11.48
N HIS A 149 11.27 2.17 11.55
CA HIS A 149 12.13 2.26 12.73
C HIS A 149 13.07 3.47 12.67
N GLN A 150 12.97 4.32 11.65
CA GLN A 150 13.79 5.53 11.59
C GLN A 150 13.33 6.55 12.64
N PRO A 151 14.24 7.27 13.31
CA PRO A 151 13.90 8.19 14.40
C PRO A 151 12.84 9.23 14.02
N GLU A 152 12.92 9.79 12.81
CA GLU A 152 11.94 10.77 12.29
C GLU A 152 10.54 10.16 12.17
N PHE A 153 10.46 8.92 11.69
CA PHE A 153 9.20 8.20 11.53
C PHE A 153 8.64 7.79 12.91
N GLU A 154 9.49 7.37 13.83
CA GLU A 154 9.07 7.05 15.20
C GLU A 154 8.57 8.28 15.96
N ALA A 155 9.21 9.43 15.76
CA ALA A 155 8.83 10.71 16.34
C ALA A 155 7.53 11.28 15.77
N TRP A 156 7.04 10.77 14.63
CA TRP A 156 5.79 11.21 14.04
C TRP A 156 4.62 11.03 15.03
N GLY A 157 3.96 12.15 15.36
CA GLY A 157 2.80 12.21 16.24
C GLY A 157 3.13 12.19 17.73
N ARG A 158 4.42 12.33 18.10
CA ARG A 158 4.84 12.54 19.48
C ARG A 158 4.64 13.99 19.90
#